data_AF-A0AAD7BPV8-F1
#
_entry.id   AF-A0AAD7BPV8-F1
#
_cell.length_a   1.000
_cell.length_b   1.000
_cell.length_c   1.000
_cell.angle_alpha   90.00
_cell.angle_beta   90.00
_cell.angle_gamma   90.00
#
_symmetry.space_group_name_H-M   'P 1'
#
loop_
_entity.id
_entity.type
_entity.pdbx_description
1 polymer ?
#
loop_
_entity_poly.entity_id
_entity_poly.type
_entity_poly.pdbx_seq_one_letter_code
_entity_poly.pdbx_strand_id
1 'polypeptide(L)'
;MASPSTVVVLGPSPEAFFVGHGRRYFVEGMPSSSFTSHATSDLNIGTTLWTRRVVSYTVYFNSDMHEDVRKHLTGGGAKFLSFPDSDDPAHYFLKGRNSGAWNAVLPNYYVDRLNSMQNEIKDFDVGITGMLFGQGRTNIVMFQAGFIADLDDRYVDGEDHPLLKPNDIFFFQVLNEFSDPPGWCIEYGSTLCFYDSRYFFLKFKRPGSSEIQMRWRLPAAAAEKLEAPREEAKTPAEQMALISESQQQMILAQARMNMEMAQTQALADVINRGAASFAALAHHGRVVYYDY
;
A
#
# COMPACT_ATOMS: atom_id res chain seq x y z
N MET A 1 9.75 6.77 22.84
CA MET A 1 8.39 6.21 22.99
C MET A 1 8.01 5.57 21.66
N ALA A 2 7.33 4.43 21.67
CA ALA A 2 6.82 3.84 20.44
C ALA A 2 5.67 4.72 19.92
N SER A 3 5.71 5.13 18.66
CA SER A 3 4.60 5.90 18.07
C SER A 3 3.53 4.91 17.59
N PRO A 4 2.32 4.89 18.18
CA PRO A 4 1.25 4.00 17.76
C PRO A 4 0.86 4.28 16.30
N SER A 5 0.80 3.22 15.48
CA SER A 5 0.35 3.33 14.09
C SER A 5 -1.16 3.50 14.02
N THR A 6 -1.63 4.47 13.25
CA THR A 6 -3.04 4.63 12.90
C THR A 6 -3.31 4.01 11.55
N VAL A 7 -4.40 3.28 11.40
CA VAL A 7 -4.89 2.77 10.11
C VAL A 7 -6.37 3.09 10.02
N VAL A 8 -6.79 3.74 8.93
CA VAL A 8 -8.20 3.95 8.62
C VAL A 8 -8.43 3.44 7.21
N VAL A 9 -9.46 2.61 7.05
CA VAL A 9 -9.91 2.13 5.74
C VAL A 9 -11.40 2.40 5.64
N LEU A 10 -11.78 3.15 4.61
CA LEU A 10 -13.16 3.47 4.30
C LEU A 10 -13.67 2.41 3.32
N GLY A 11 -14.77 1.74 3.68
CA GLY A 11 -15.40 0.73 2.85
C GLY A 11 -16.27 1.34 1.74
N PRO A 12 -17.07 0.50 1.05
CA PRO A 12 -17.93 0.93 -0.05
C PRO A 12 -19.17 1.71 0.41
N SER A 13 -19.45 1.75 1.71
CA SER A 13 -20.60 2.48 2.27
C SER A 13 -20.24 3.25 3.55
N PRO A 14 -21.07 4.23 3.98
CA PRO A 14 -20.89 4.97 5.22
C PRO A 14 -20.80 4.11 6.49
N GLU A 15 -21.41 2.93 6.46
CA GLU A 15 -21.49 1.99 7.58
C GLU A 15 -20.35 0.96 7.55
N ALA A 16 -19.57 0.91 6.47
CA ALA A 16 -18.45 0.01 6.32
C ALA A 16 -17.14 0.76 6.56
N PHE A 17 -16.48 0.52 7.69
CA PHE A 17 -15.14 1.08 7.95
C PHE A 17 -14.30 0.20 8.88
N PHE A 18 -12.99 0.36 8.76
CA PHE A 18 -11.99 -0.11 9.71
C PHE A 18 -11.26 1.11 10.28
N VAL A 19 -11.20 1.23 11.60
CA VAL A 19 -10.35 2.22 12.28
C VAL A 19 -9.50 1.51 13.31
N GLY A 20 -8.20 1.77 13.29
CA GLY A 20 -7.25 1.15 14.21
C GLY A 20 -6.20 2.16 14.65
N HIS A 21 -5.79 2.05 15.90
CA HIS A 21 -4.68 2.81 16.46
C HIS A 21 -3.93 1.97 17.49
N GLY A 22 -2.62 1.79 17.29
CA GLY A 22 -1.81 0.89 18.12
C GLY A 22 -2.30 -0.55 18.02
N ARG A 23 -2.65 -1.17 19.15
CA ARG A 23 -3.10 -2.56 19.20
C ARG A 23 -4.61 -2.73 19.12
N ARG A 24 -5.36 -1.62 19.17
CA ARG A 24 -6.83 -1.58 19.17
C ARG A 24 -7.38 -1.21 17.81
N TYR A 25 -8.55 -1.78 17.50
CA TYR A 25 -9.26 -1.51 16.26
C TYR A 25 -10.76 -1.73 16.43
N PHE A 26 -11.52 -1.11 15.53
CA PHE A 26 -12.96 -1.27 15.35
C PHE A 26 -13.23 -1.57 13.88
N VAL A 27 -14.19 -2.46 13.65
CA VAL A 27 -14.66 -2.83 12.32
C VAL A 27 -16.17 -2.80 12.33
N GLU A 28 -16.75 -2.08 11.39
CA GLU A 28 -18.19 -1.97 11.18
C GLU A 28 -18.47 -2.30 9.71
N GLY A 29 -19.58 -3.00 9.42
CA GLY A 29 -20.04 -3.23 8.04
C GLY A 29 -19.08 -4.00 7.13
N MET A 30 -18.05 -4.66 7.67
CA MET A 30 -17.07 -5.47 6.93
C MET A 30 -17.07 -6.92 7.44
N PRO A 31 -16.65 -7.92 6.63
CA PRO A 31 -16.67 -9.32 7.02
C PRO A 31 -15.86 -9.60 8.30
N SER A 32 -16.55 -9.89 9.40
CA SER A 32 -15.99 -9.96 10.76
C SER A 32 -15.01 -11.11 10.99
N SER A 33 -15.15 -12.22 10.26
CA SER A 33 -14.22 -13.36 10.30
C SER A 33 -12.80 -13.02 9.83
N SER A 34 -12.62 -11.85 9.22
CA SER A 34 -11.38 -11.45 8.55
C SER A 34 -10.50 -10.56 9.42
N PHE A 35 -10.90 -10.18 10.63
CA PHE A 35 -10.19 -9.22 11.48
C PHE A 35 -9.93 -9.81 12.87
N THR A 36 -8.71 -10.26 13.13
CA THR A 36 -8.34 -10.97 14.37
C THR A 36 -7.13 -10.38 15.10
N SER A 37 -6.50 -9.32 14.58
CA SER A 37 -5.32 -8.72 15.22
C SER A 37 -4.99 -7.31 14.71
N HIS A 38 -4.53 -6.49 15.65
CA HIS A 38 -3.85 -5.18 15.64
C HIS A 38 -4.00 -4.22 14.44
N ALA A 39 -3.84 -2.91 14.68
CA ALA A 39 -3.82 -1.88 13.64
C ALA A 39 -2.53 -1.89 12.79
N THR A 40 -2.00 -3.09 12.52
CA THR A 40 -0.77 -3.37 11.79
C THR A 40 -1.00 -4.16 10.51
N SER A 41 -2.25 -4.56 10.22
CA SER A 41 -2.57 -5.21 8.95
C SER A 41 -2.70 -4.19 7.82
N ASP A 42 -2.07 -4.46 6.67
CA ASP A 42 -2.39 -3.74 5.43
C ASP A 42 -3.77 -4.21 4.99
N LEU A 43 -4.74 -3.30 4.97
CA LEU A 43 -6.10 -3.56 4.55
C LEU A 43 -6.42 -2.64 3.36
N ASN A 44 -6.83 -3.24 2.25
CA ASN A 44 -7.26 -2.53 1.04
C ASN A 44 -8.64 -3.02 0.65
N ILE A 45 -9.53 -2.08 0.36
CA ILE A 45 -10.93 -2.35 0.05
C ILE A 45 -11.25 -1.59 -1.22
N GLY A 46 -12.02 -2.23 -2.10
CA GLY A 46 -12.71 -1.61 -3.23
C GLY A 46 -14.22 -1.82 -3.08
N THR A 47 -14.96 -1.53 -4.15
CA THR A 47 -16.43 -1.64 -4.15
C THR A 47 -16.92 -3.05 -3.84
N THR A 48 -16.30 -4.05 -4.47
CA THR A 48 -16.68 -5.47 -4.37
C THR A 48 -15.56 -6.37 -3.84
N LEU A 49 -14.37 -5.81 -3.62
CA LEU A 49 -13.16 -6.55 -3.28
C LEU A 49 -12.56 -6.09 -1.96
N TRP A 50 -11.92 -7.01 -1.25
CA TRP A 50 -11.08 -6.64 -0.12
C TRP A 50 -9.91 -7.59 0.01
N THR A 51 -8.78 -7.05 0.47
CA THR A 51 -7.59 -7.82 0.82
C THR A 51 -7.05 -7.34 2.15
N ARG A 52 -6.67 -8.29 3.00
CA ARG A 52 -5.99 -8.02 4.26
C ARG A 52 -4.72 -8.83 4.32
N ARG A 53 -3.60 -8.17 4.54
CA ARG A 53 -2.33 -8.83 4.87
C ARG A 53 -2.10 -8.75 6.36
N VAL A 54 -2.02 -9.91 7.00
CA VAL A 54 -1.56 -10.02 8.39
C VAL A 54 -0.07 -10.28 8.38
N VAL A 55 0.63 -9.73 9.37
CA VAL A 55 2.08 -9.81 9.55
C VAL A 55 2.62 -11.18 9.08
N SER A 56 3.52 -11.17 8.09
CA SER A 56 4.20 -12.36 7.52
C SER A 56 3.37 -13.25 6.57
N TYR A 57 2.97 -12.69 5.43
CA TYR A 57 2.56 -13.43 4.21
C TYR A 57 1.18 -14.09 4.22
N THR A 58 0.45 -14.11 5.34
CA THR A 58 -0.93 -14.57 5.29
C THR A 58 -1.80 -13.44 4.74
N VAL A 59 -2.25 -13.62 3.51
CA VAL A 59 -3.19 -12.71 2.85
C VAL A 59 -4.57 -13.35 2.85
N TYR A 60 -5.53 -12.61 3.39
CA TYR A 60 -6.95 -12.92 3.34
C TYR A 60 -7.60 -12.05 2.29
N PHE A 61 -8.55 -12.61 1.54
CA PHE A 61 -9.28 -11.92 0.50
C PHE A 61 -10.62 -12.62 0.25
N ASN A 62 -11.57 -11.94 -0.40
CA ASN A 62 -12.80 -12.57 -0.87
C ASN A 62 -12.53 -13.45 -2.12
N SER A 63 -13.34 -14.48 -2.32
CA SER A 63 -13.04 -15.58 -3.24
C SER A 63 -13.17 -15.31 -4.75
N ASP A 64 -13.47 -14.07 -5.18
CA ASP A 64 -13.66 -13.72 -6.60
C ASP A 64 -12.53 -12.86 -7.20
N MET A 65 -11.33 -12.92 -6.59
CA MET A 65 -10.20 -12.11 -7.03
C MET A 65 -9.44 -12.70 -8.21
N HIS A 66 -9.03 -11.81 -9.13
CA HIS A 66 -8.24 -12.14 -10.33
C HIS A 66 -7.03 -13.02 -10.00
N GLU A 67 -6.74 -14.02 -10.84
CA GLU A 67 -5.71 -15.04 -10.60
C GLU A 67 -4.32 -14.44 -10.41
N ASP A 68 -3.97 -13.41 -11.19
CA ASP A 68 -2.67 -12.74 -11.09
C ASP A 68 -2.50 -12.00 -9.76
N VAL A 69 -3.56 -11.36 -9.28
CA VAL A 69 -3.55 -10.72 -7.96
C VAL A 69 -3.38 -11.77 -6.87
N ARG A 70 -4.11 -12.89 -6.98
CA ARG A 70 -3.98 -14.04 -6.07
C ARG A 70 -2.54 -14.57 -6.03
N LYS A 71 -1.94 -14.84 -7.19
CA LYS A 71 -0.55 -15.31 -7.33
C LYS A 71 0.44 -14.34 -6.68
N HIS A 72 0.28 -13.04 -6.90
CA HIS A 72 1.18 -12.04 -6.29
C HIS A 72 0.99 -11.91 -4.77
N LEU A 73 -0.24 -12.09 -4.28
CA LEU A 73 -0.53 -12.03 -2.85
C LEU A 73 -0.04 -13.28 -2.11
N THR A 74 -0.25 -14.47 -2.66
CA THR A 74 0.12 -15.75 -2.02
C THR A 74 1.57 -16.16 -2.29
N GLY A 75 2.15 -15.74 -3.41
CA GLY A 75 3.53 -16.06 -3.83
C GLY A 75 4.61 -15.09 -3.31
N GLY A 76 4.27 -14.19 -2.37
CA GLY A 76 5.23 -13.28 -1.73
C GLY A 76 5.59 -12.01 -2.51
N GLY A 77 4.83 -11.68 -3.55
CA GLY A 77 5.24 -10.73 -4.59
C GLY A 77 4.74 -9.30 -4.46
N ALA A 78 3.63 -8.99 -3.78
CA ALA A 78 3.07 -7.62 -3.77
C ALA A 78 3.58 -6.74 -2.60
N LYS A 79 4.09 -5.55 -2.89
CA LYS A 79 4.37 -4.48 -1.91
C LYS A 79 3.12 -3.64 -1.63
N PHE A 80 2.33 -3.36 -2.66
CA PHE A 80 1.14 -2.53 -2.59
C PHE A 80 0.07 -3.08 -3.54
N LEU A 81 -1.20 -2.99 -3.14
CA LEU A 81 -2.36 -3.39 -3.94
C LEU A 81 -3.50 -2.44 -3.61
N SER A 82 -4.20 -1.95 -4.63
CA SER A 82 -5.41 -1.15 -4.47
C SER A 82 -6.40 -1.46 -5.58
N PHE A 83 -7.66 -1.10 -5.35
CA PHE A 83 -8.76 -1.36 -6.26
C PHE A 83 -9.41 -0.02 -6.64
N PRO A 84 -9.67 0.22 -7.93
CA PRO A 84 -10.39 1.40 -8.35
C PRO A 84 -11.87 1.35 -7.95
N ASP A 85 -12.53 2.51 -8.04
CA ASP A 85 -13.99 2.59 -8.02
C ASP A 85 -14.54 1.96 -9.31
N SER A 86 -14.76 0.65 -9.27
CA SER A 86 -15.23 -0.14 -10.40
C SER A 86 -16.08 -1.32 -9.94
N ASP A 87 -17.16 -1.56 -10.68
CA ASP A 87 -18.00 -2.74 -10.50
C ASP A 87 -17.34 -4.02 -11.04
N ASP A 88 -16.30 -3.89 -11.88
CA ASP A 88 -15.56 -5.02 -12.43
C ASP A 88 -14.45 -5.46 -11.45
N PRO A 89 -14.56 -6.65 -10.83
CA PRO A 89 -13.58 -7.17 -9.89
C PRO A 89 -12.25 -7.59 -10.55
N ALA A 90 -12.15 -7.55 -11.89
CA ALA A 90 -10.89 -7.73 -12.58
C ALA A 90 -9.98 -6.51 -12.47
N HIS A 91 -10.50 -5.33 -12.11
CA HIS A 91 -9.68 -4.12 -12.04
C HIS A 91 -8.87 -4.02 -10.74
N TYR A 92 -7.58 -3.71 -10.87
CA TYR A 92 -6.63 -3.53 -9.76
C TYR A 92 -5.40 -2.72 -10.18
N PHE A 93 -4.71 -2.16 -9.18
CA PHE A 93 -3.32 -1.72 -9.30
C PHE A 93 -2.45 -2.49 -8.32
N LEU A 94 -1.31 -3.03 -8.78
CA LEU A 94 -0.41 -3.84 -7.98
C LEU A 94 1.04 -3.41 -8.17
N LYS A 95 1.77 -3.22 -7.06
CA LYS A 95 3.21 -3.00 -7.06
C LYS A 95 3.94 -4.22 -6.52
N GLY A 96 4.92 -4.75 -7.25
CA GLY A 96 5.77 -5.83 -6.78
C GLY A 96 6.76 -5.41 -5.68
N ARG A 97 7.07 -6.31 -4.74
CA ARG A 97 8.08 -6.17 -3.66
C ARG A 97 9.50 -6.36 -4.18
N ASN A 98 9.72 -7.37 -5.03
CA ASN A 98 11.06 -7.76 -5.50
C ASN A 98 11.33 -7.36 -6.95
N SER A 99 10.28 -7.20 -7.78
CA SER A 99 10.44 -7.03 -9.23
C SER A 99 10.57 -5.58 -9.69
N GLY A 100 10.41 -4.57 -8.84
CA GLY A 100 10.48 -3.16 -9.26
C GLY A 100 9.35 -2.72 -10.20
N ALA A 101 8.72 -3.63 -10.93
CA ALA A 101 7.58 -3.41 -11.79
C ALA A 101 6.28 -3.27 -10.99
N TRP A 102 5.33 -2.59 -11.61
CA TRP A 102 3.92 -2.56 -11.26
C TRP A 102 3.12 -3.23 -12.38
N ASN A 103 1.93 -3.70 -12.05
CA ASN A 103 0.97 -4.28 -12.99
C ASN A 103 -0.42 -3.76 -12.63
N ALA A 104 -1.20 -3.34 -13.60
CA ALA A 104 -2.54 -2.84 -13.36
C ALA A 104 -3.47 -3.25 -14.50
N VAL A 105 -4.71 -3.60 -14.13
CA VAL A 105 -5.84 -3.73 -15.03
C VAL A 105 -6.80 -2.65 -14.56
N LEU A 106 -6.99 -1.59 -15.33
CA LEU A 106 -7.75 -0.41 -14.88
C LEU A 106 -8.77 0.01 -15.94
N PRO A 107 -9.87 0.64 -15.54
CA PRO A 107 -10.72 1.37 -16.47
C PRO A 107 -9.91 2.32 -17.37
N ASN A 108 -10.30 2.44 -18.63
CA ASN A 108 -9.55 3.19 -19.67
C ASN A 108 -9.14 4.59 -19.22
N TYR A 109 -9.99 5.30 -18.49
CA TYR A 109 -9.69 6.67 -18.06
C TYR A 109 -8.45 6.76 -17.15
N TYR A 110 -8.22 5.78 -16.27
CA TYR A 110 -7.00 5.74 -15.46
C TYR A 110 -5.79 5.35 -16.31
N VAL A 111 -5.97 4.45 -17.28
CA VAL A 111 -4.91 4.02 -18.20
C VAL A 111 -4.41 5.20 -19.04
N ASP A 112 -5.33 5.96 -19.63
CA ASP A 112 -5.01 7.15 -20.42
C ASP A 112 -4.23 8.18 -19.58
N ARG A 113 -4.65 8.38 -18.33
CA ARG A 113 -3.96 9.28 -17.41
C ARG A 113 -2.56 8.80 -17.04
N LEU A 114 -2.40 7.52 -16.69
CA LEU A 114 -1.10 6.92 -16.40
C LEU A 114 -0.16 7.02 -17.60
N ASN A 115 -0.66 6.80 -18.81
CA ASN A 115 0.10 6.98 -20.05
C ASN A 115 0.56 8.44 -20.24
N SER A 116 -0.29 9.42 -19.94
CA SER A 116 0.11 10.85 -19.95
C SER A 116 1.24 11.11 -18.96
N MET A 117 1.08 10.66 -17.71
CA MET A 117 2.08 10.84 -16.67
C MET A 117 3.41 10.14 -17.00
N GLN A 118 3.38 8.95 -17.60
CA GLN A 118 4.57 8.24 -18.07
C GLN A 118 5.37 9.04 -19.10
N ASN A 119 4.69 9.80 -19.96
CA ASN A 119 5.35 10.64 -20.96
C ASN A 119 5.96 11.92 -20.36
N GLU A 120 5.41 12.40 -19.25
CA GLU A 120 5.82 13.65 -18.59
C GLU A 120 6.90 13.44 -17.52
N ILE A 121 6.93 12.26 -16.89
CA ILE A 121 7.75 11.99 -15.70
C ILE A 121 8.86 11.01 -16.05
N LYS A 122 10.10 11.49 -15.90
CA LYS A 122 11.28 10.65 -16.04
C LYS A 122 11.27 9.52 -15.01
N ASP A 123 11.60 8.31 -15.45
CA ASP A 123 11.70 7.11 -14.61
C ASP A 123 10.40 6.75 -13.87
N PHE A 124 9.24 7.13 -14.44
CA PHE A 124 7.91 6.91 -13.86
C PHE A 124 7.71 5.49 -13.31
N ASP A 125 7.98 4.46 -14.12
CA ASP A 125 7.73 3.07 -13.76
C ASP A 125 8.55 2.58 -12.57
N VAL A 126 9.75 3.15 -12.39
CA VAL A 126 10.64 2.85 -11.26
C VAL A 126 10.24 3.68 -10.04
N GLY A 127 9.76 4.91 -10.26
CA GLY A 127 9.41 5.87 -9.22
C GLY A 127 8.09 5.58 -8.51
N ILE A 128 7.11 4.99 -9.21
CA ILE A 128 5.78 4.74 -8.65
C ILE A 128 5.81 3.68 -7.54
N THR A 129 5.27 4.04 -6.38
CA THR A 129 5.23 3.20 -5.17
C THR A 129 3.85 2.65 -4.86
N GLY A 130 2.81 3.25 -5.45
CA GLY A 130 1.43 2.82 -5.35
C GLY A 130 0.46 3.82 -5.97
N MET A 131 -0.83 3.50 -5.93
CA MET A 131 -1.91 4.36 -6.43
C MET A 131 -3.12 4.25 -5.51
N LEU A 132 -3.67 5.36 -5.04
CA LEU A 132 -4.91 5.41 -4.28
C LEU A 132 -6.06 5.75 -5.22
N PHE A 133 -7.23 5.17 -4.98
CA PHE A 133 -8.45 5.42 -5.74
C PHE A 133 -9.55 5.87 -4.81
N GLY A 134 -10.34 6.86 -5.25
CA GLY A 134 -11.51 7.36 -4.55
C GLY A 134 -12.67 7.62 -5.50
N GLN A 135 -13.70 8.26 -4.98
CA GLN A 135 -14.93 8.55 -5.70
C GLN A 135 -14.69 9.27 -7.02
N GLY A 136 -15.40 8.85 -8.06
CA GLY A 136 -15.52 9.63 -9.29
C GLY A 136 -14.18 9.82 -9.97
N ARG A 137 -13.47 8.75 -10.32
CA ARG A 137 -12.16 8.84 -11.00
C ARG A 137 -11.03 9.52 -10.20
N THR A 138 -11.31 10.06 -9.01
CA THR A 138 -10.28 10.64 -8.14
C THR A 138 -9.22 9.59 -7.84
N ASN A 139 -7.96 9.94 -8.02
CA ASN A 139 -6.83 9.08 -7.72
C ASN A 139 -5.61 9.87 -7.27
N ILE A 140 -4.72 9.19 -6.56
CA ILE A 140 -3.41 9.73 -6.20
C ILE A 140 -2.34 8.72 -6.56
N VAL A 141 -1.45 9.09 -7.48
CA VAL A 141 -0.25 8.32 -7.81
C VAL A 141 0.84 8.67 -6.82
N MET A 142 1.38 7.66 -6.13
CA MET A 142 2.38 7.82 -5.08
C MET A 142 3.78 7.54 -5.62
N PHE A 143 4.75 8.37 -5.26
CA PHE A 143 6.15 8.22 -5.63
C PHE A 143 7.05 8.15 -4.39
N GLN A 144 8.31 7.77 -4.58
CA GLN A 144 9.32 7.85 -3.50
C GLN A 144 9.68 9.29 -3.13
N ALA A 145 9.38 10.25 -4.01
CA ALA A 145 9.73 11.65 -3.86
C ALA A 145 8.54 12.57 -4.20
N GLY A 146 7.35 12.24 -3.69
CA GLY A 146 6.14 13.04 -3.91
C GLY A 146 4.90 12.21 -4.16
N PHE A 147 3.87 12.88 -4.66
CA PHE A 147 2.65 12.29 -5.15
C PHE A 147 2.05 13.21 -6.23
N ILE A 148 1.20 12.66 -7.08
CA ILE A 148 0.41 13.41 -8.05
C ILE A 148 -1.04 13.03 -7.83
N ALA A 149 -1.88 14.03 -7.55
CA ALA A 149 -3.31 13.85 -7.38
C ALA A 149 -4.02 14.23 -8.68
N ASP A 150 -4.99 13.40 -9.06
CA ASP A 150 -5.85 13.60 -10.20
C ASP A 150 -7.30 13.51 -9.69
N LEU A 151 -8.00 14.63 -9.72
CA LEU A 151 -9.34 14.77 -9.16
C LEU A 151 -10.35 14.65 -10.29
N ASP A 152 -11.55 14.12 -10.04
CA ASP A 152 -12.64 14.09 -11.05
C ASP A 152 -12.80 15.47 -11.70
N ASP A 153 -12.97 15.50 -13.02
CA ASP A 153 -13.29 16.72 -13.79
C ASP A 153 -14.61 17.34 -13.33
N ARG A 154 -15.55 16.51 -12.84
CA ARG A 154 -16.76 16.99 -12.16
C ARG A 154 -16.41 17.92 -11.02
N TYR A 155 -15.20 17.82 -10.45
CA TYR A 155 -14.70 18.64 -9.38
C TYR A 155 -13.95 19.92 -9.73
N VAL A 156 -13.67 20.18 -11.01
CA VAL A 156 -12.80 21.30 -11.44
C VAL A 156 -13.58 22.42 -12.14
N ASP A 157 -14.72 22.15 -12.78
CA ASP A 157 -15.32 23.07 -13.76
C ASP A 157 -16.68 23.73 -13.40
N GLY A 158 -17.17 23.65 -12.16
CA GLY A 158 -18.45 24.28 -11.77
C GLY A 158 -18.30 25.44 -10.79
N GLU A 159 -18.87 26.62 -11.07
CA GLU A 159 -18.97 27.72 -10.06
C GLU A 159 -19.78 27.30 -8.80
N ASP A 160 -20.62 26.27 -8.90
CA ASP A 160 -21.46 25.70 -7.83
C ASP A 160 -20.94 24.35 -7.30
N HIS A 161 -19.68 24.05 -7.58
CA HIS A 161 -19.12 22.74 -7.42
C HIS A 161 -18.98 22.32 -5.93
N PRO A 162 -19.43 21.12 -5.48
CA PRO A 162 -19.32 20.66 -4.09
C PRO A 162 -17.95 20.89 -3.46
N LEU A 163 -16.84 20.61 -4.16
CA LEU A 163 -15.47 20.87 -3.68
C LEU A 163 -15.05 22.36 -3.59
N LEU A 164 -15.80 23.28 -4.20
CA LEU A 164 -15.65 24.74 -4.01
C LEU A 164 -16.55 25.28 -2.89
N LYS A 165 -17.44 24.46 -2.32
CA LYS A 165 -18.11 24.83 -1.07
C LYS A 165 -17.05 24.83 0.05
N PRO A 166 -17.09 25.78 1.00
CA PRO A 166 -16.06 25.96 2.03
C PRO A 166 -15.64 24.69 2.78
N ASN A 167 -16.54 23.70 2.86
CA ASN A 167 -16.32 22.45 3.56
C ASN A 167 -15.45 21.46 2.78
N ASP A 168 -15.41 21.53 1.46
CA ASP A 168 -14.82 20.49 0.61
C ASP A 168 -13.51 20.93 -0.07
N ILE A 169 -13.20 22.22 0.06
CA ILE A 169 -11.87 22.81 -0.15
C ILE A 169 -10.81 22.09 0.73
N PHE A 170 -11.21 21.49 1.85
CA PHE A 170 -10.30 20.87 2.80
C PHE A 170 -9.42 19.76 2.19
N PHE A 171 -9.97 18.91 1.31
CA PHE A 171 -9.16 17.84 0.69
C PHE A 171 -8.09 18.43 -0.24
N PHE A 172 -8.48 19.41 -1.07
CA PHE A 172 -7.55 20.12 -1.97
C PHE A 172 -6.50 20.93 -1.20
N GLN A 173 -6.91 21.61 -0.12
CA GLN A 173 -6.00 22.31 0.79
C GLN A 173 -4.97 21.37 1.39
N VAL A 174 -5.38 20.19 1.85
CA VAL A 174 -4.46 19.18 2.36
C VAL A 174 -3.48 18.75 1.27
N LEU A 175 -3.94 18.45 0.05
CA LEU A 175 -3.01 18.08 -1.01
C LEU A 175 -2.00 19.20 -1.31
N ASN A 176 -2.46 20.45 -1.42
CA ASN A 176 -1.57 21.60 -1.67
C ASN A 176 -0.59 21.88 -0.53
N GLU A 177 -1.03 21.79 0.75
CA GLU A 177 -0.17 21.94 1.94
C GLU A 177 1.05 21.00 1.87
N PHE A 178 0.86 19.81 1.30
CA PHE A 178 1.90 18.79 1.22
C PHE A 178 2.57 18.71 -0.17
N SER A 179 2.07 19.43 -1.18
CA SER A 179 2.73 19.57 -2.48
C SER A 179 3.78 20.70 -2.50
N ASP A 180 3.61 21.75 -1.68
CA ASP A 180 4.52 22.89 -1.61
C ASP A 180 4.86 23.26 -0.14
N PRO A 181 6.12 23.11 0.34
CA PRO A 181 7.30 22.72 -0.43
C PRO A 181 7.32 21.23 -0.80
N PRO A 182 7.95 20.87 -1.94
CA PRO A 182 8.03 19.50 -2.40
C PRO A 182 8.82 18.61 -1.42
N GLY A 183 8.52 17.31 -1.43
CA GLY A 183 9.27 16.30 -0.68
C GLY A 183 8.44 15.51 0.33
N TRP A 184 7.15 15.81 0.50
CA TRP A 184 6.24 14.93 1.22
C TRP A 184 5.75 13.80 0.33
N CYS A 185 5.80 12.58 0.85
CA CYS A 185 5.31 11.38 0.18
C CYS A 185 4.10 10.85 0.94
N ILE A 186 3.18 10.21 0.23
CA ILE A 186 2.04 9.53 0.86
C ILE A 186 2.46 8.11 1.24
N GLU A 187 2.24 7.76 2.50
CA GLU A 187 2.60 6.45 3.05
C GLU A 187 1.45 5.44 2.89
N TYR A 188 1.81 4.16 2.94
CA TYR A 188 0.87 3.06 2.95
C TYR A 188 -0.07 3.10 4.17
N GLY A 189 -1.29 2.60 3.98
CA GLY A 189 -2.39 2.74 4.92
C GLY A 189 -3.09 4.10 4.87
N SER A 190 -2.80 4.91 3.86
CA SER A 190 -3.67 6.01 3.42
C SER A 190 -4.83 5.44 2.61
N THR A 191 -6.00 6.08 2.66
CA THR A 191 -7.22 5.67 1.94
C THR A 191 -7.97 6.90 1.44
N LEU A 192 -8.61 6.75 0.28
CA LEU A 192 -9.66 7.64 -0.19
C LEU A 192 -11.01 6.93 -0.04
N CYS A 193 -12.08 7.70 0.01
CA CYS A 193 -13.44 7.18 0.10
C CYS A 193 -14.04 6.99 -1.29
N PHE A 194 -14.76 5.89 -1.51
CA PHE A 194 -15.43 5.58 -2.78
C PHE A 194 -16.81 6.23 -2.91
N TYR A 195 -17.53 6.44 -1.81
CA TYR A 195 -18.91 6.95 -1.84
C TYR A 195 -19.04 8.44 -1.58
N ASP A 196 -18.01 9.09 -1.03
CA ASP A 196 -18.01 10.52 -0.71
C ASP A 196 -16.58 11.09 -0.67
N SER A 197 -16.22 11.86 -1.70
CA SER A 197 -14.89 12.45 -1.89
C SER A 197 -14.43 13.37 -0.77
N ARG A 198 -15.34 13.82 0.09
CA ARG A 198 -15.02 14.62 1.27
C ARG A 198 -14.27 13.82 2.31
N TYR A 199 -14.42 12.50 2.33
CA TYR A 199 -13.79 11.65 3.32
C TYR A 199 -12.50 11.04 2.80
N PHE A 200 -11.47 11.11 3.63
CA PHE A 200 -10.14 10.60 3.35
C PHE A 200 -9.35 10.42 4.63
N PHE A 201 -8.31 9.61 4.55
CA PHE A 201 -7.26 9.55 5.56
C PHE A 201 -5.91 9.40 4.86
N LEU A 202 -5.07 10.41 4.98
CA LEU A 202 -3.77 10.48 4.34
C LEU A 202 -2.66 10.56 5.39
N LYS A 203 -1.60 9.79 5.15
CA LYS A 203 -0.35 9.84 5.91
C LYS A 203 0.73 10.42 5.03
N PHE A 204 1.36 11.49 5.48
CA PHE A 204 2.46 12.16 4.81
C PHE A 204 3.75 11.95 5.56
N LYS A 205 4.82 11.66 4.84
CA LYS A 205 6.16 11.45 5.39
C LYS A 205 7.21 11.99 4.43
N ARG A 206 8.26 12.61 4.98
CA ARG A 206 9.44 12.98 4.18
C ARG A 206 10.40 11.80 4.07
N PRO A 207 11.04 11.57 2.91
CA PRO A 207 12.10 10.58 2.79
C PRO A 207 13.16 10.72 3.88
N GLY A 208 13.50 9.62 4.53
CA GLY A 208 14.48 9.59 5.63
C GLY A 208 14.01 10.16 6.97
N SER A 209 12.84 10.79 7.05
CA SER A 209 12.25 11.25 8.31
C SER A 209 11.52 10.11 9.02
N SER A 210 11.50 10.14 10.36
CA SER A 210 10.59 9.32 11.17
C SER A 210 9.24 10.01 11.44
N GLU A 211 9.11 11.28 11.07
CA GLU A 211 7.91 12.07 11.26
C GLU A 211 6.85 11.70 10.22
N ILE A 212 5.67 11.31 10.71
CA ILE A 212 4.48 11.07 9.90
C ILE A 212 3.43 12.09 10.30
N GLN A 213 3.00 12.92 9.35
CA GLN A 213 1.86 13.81 9.53
C GLN A 213 0.61 13.15 8.97
N MET A 214 -0.45 13.13 9.76
CA MET A 214 -1.72 12.53 9.37
C MET A 214 -2.75 13.64 9.15
N ARG A 215 -3.52 13.54 8.07
CA ARG A 215 -4.65 14.43 7.76
C ARG A 215 -5.84 13.57 7.39
N TRP A 216 -7.01 13.90 7.93
CA TRP A 216 -8.20 13.13 7.65
C TRP A 216 -9.46 13.96 7.80
N ARG A 217 -10.47 13.55 7.05
CA ARG A 217 -11.87 13.90 7.29
C ARG A 217 -12.61 12.57 7.23
N LEU A 218 -13.22 12.15 8.32
CA LEU A 218 -13.87 10.85 8.43
C LEU A 218 -15.39 11.01 8.59
N PRO A 219 -16.18 10.02 8.16
CA PRO A 219 -17.58 9.91 8.57
C PRO A 219 -17.69 9.96 10.10
N ALA A 220 -18.78 10.54 10.63
CA ALA A 220 -18.95 10.75 12.07
C ALA A 220 -18.78 9.44 12.87
N ALA A 221 -19.37 8.35 12.39
CA ALA A 221 -19.25 7.03 13.02
C ALA A 221 -17.78 6.55 13.10
N ALA A 222 -17.02 6.68 12.00
CA ALA A 222 -15.61 6.30 11.98
C ALA A 222 -14.74 7.23 12.85
N ALA A 223 -15.02 8.53 12.85
CA ALA A 223 -14.32 9.52 13.67
C ALA A 223 -14.50 9.23 15.17
N GLU A 224 -15.73 8.98 15.61
CA GLU A 224 -16.04 8.64 17.00
C GLU A 224 -15.31 7.35 17.44
N LYS A 225 -15.29 6.33 16.59
CA LYS A 225 -14.62 5.05 16.88
C LYS A 225 -13.09 5.15 16.86
N LEU A 226 -12.50 6.19 16.27
CA LEU A 226 -11.06 6.41 16.26
C LEU A 226 -10.55 7.03 17.57
N GLU A 227 -11.36 7.80 18.29
CA GLU A 227 -10.92 8.50 19.50
C GLU A 227 -10.64 7.55 20.67
N ALA A 228 -11.47 6.52 20.87
CA ALA A 228 -11.26 5.57 21.97
C ALA A 228 -9.91 4.81 21.88
N PRO A 229 -9.49 4.25 20.73
CA PRO A 229 -8.15 3.70 20.54
C PRO A 229 -7.03 4.70 20.78
N ARG A 230 -7.22 5.96 20.39
CA ARG A 230 -6.22 7.03 20.57
C ARG A 230 -6.01 7.37 22.04
N GLU A 231 -7.07 7.43 22.83
CA GLU A 231 -6.95 7.64 24.27
C GLU A 231 -6.33 6.43 24.97
N GLU A 232 -6.71 5.21 24.60
CA GLU A 232 -6.14 4.00 25.19
C GLU A 232 -4.64 3.86 24.89
N ALA A 233 -4.21 4.20 23.66
CA ALA A 233 -2.81 4.17 23.28
C ALA A 233 -1.93 5.15 24.06
N LYS A 234 -2.50 6.17 24.72
CA LYS A 234 -1.74 7.07 25.61
C LYS A 234 -1.50 6.45 26.99
N THR A 235 -2.18 5.37 27.35
CA THR A 235 -2.02 4.75 28.66
C THR A 235 -0.63 4.13 28.81
N PRO A 236 -0.01 4.18 30.00
CA PRO A 236 1.32 3.58 30.22
C PRO A 236 1.36 2.08 29.92
N ALA A 237 0.29 1.36 30.25
CA ALA A 237 0.18 -0.08 30.01
C ALA A 237 0.25 -0.39 28.50
N GLU A 238 -0.50 0.35 27.70
CA GLU A 238 -0.52 0.15 26.25
C GLU A 238 0.78 0.62 25.59
N GLN A 239 1.39 1.71 26.08
CA GLN A 239 2.71 2.16 25.65
C GLN A 239 3.80 1.11 25.91
N MET A 240 3.79 0.46 27.08
CA MET A 240 4.71 -0.64 27.38
C MET A 240 4.47 -1.85 26.47
N ALA A 241 3.21 -2.19 26.21
CA ALA A 241 2.87 -3.30 25.33
C ALA A 241 3.30 -3.02 23.88
N LEU A 242 3.10 -1.80 23.38
CA LEU A 242 3.57 -1.35 22.06
C LEU A 242 5.09 -1.40 21.94
N ILE A 243 5.83 -0.99 22.97
CA ILE A 243 7.30 -1.09 22.99
C ILE A 243 7.73 -2.56 22.93
N SER A 244 7.12 -3.42 23.74
CA SER A 244 7.43 -4.85 23.76
C SER A 244 7.15 -5.51 22.40
N GLU A 245 6.01 -5.19 21.78
CA GLU A 245 5.63 -5.71 20.47
C GLU A 245 6.58 -5.18 19.37
N SER A 246 6.93 -3.90 19.40
CA SER A 246 7.90 -3.29 18.48
C SER A 246 9.27 -3.96 18.57
N GLN A 247 9.74 -4.27 19.78
CA GLN A 247 10.99 -5.01 19.99
C GLN A 247 10.91 -6.44 19.45
N GLN A 248 9.81 -7.16 19.72
CA GLN A 248 9.60 -8.51 19.19
C GLN A 248 9.57 -8.51 17.65
N GLN A 249 8.90 -7.53 17.03
CA GLN A 249 8.86 -7.39 15.58
C GLN A 249 10.25 -7.09 15.00
N MET A 250 11.05 -6.25 15.66
CA MET A 250 12.43 -5.97 15.24
C MET A 250 13.31 -7.23 15.29
N ILE A 251 13.19 -8.04 16.35
CA ILE A 251 13.90 -9.32 16.48
C ILE A 251 13.51 -10.28 15.35
N LEU A 252 12.20 -10.41 15.06
CA LEU A 252 11.71 -11.26 13.98
C LEU A 252 12.17 -10.76 12.60
N ALA A 253 12.17 -9.45 12.37
CA ALA A 253 12.66 -8.86 11.12
C ALA A 253 14.16 -9.11 10.91
N GLN A 254 14.96 -8.97 11.97
CA GLN A 254 16.40 -9.22 11.91
C GLN A 254 16.73 -10.69 11.68
N ALA A 255 16.02 -11.61 12.34
CA ALA A 255 16.15 -13.04 12.09
C ALA A 255 15.85 -13.40 10.62
N ARG A 256 14.86 -12.73 10.00
CA ARG A 256 14.51 -12.93 8.59
C ARG A 256 15.54 -12.39 7.63
N MET A 257 16.04 -11.17 7.85
CA MET A 257 17.14 -10.62 7.04
C MET A 257 18.36 -11.55 7.06
N ASN A 258 18.68 -12.12 8.23
CA ASN A 258 19.76 -13.10 8.36
C ASN A 258 19.50 -14.38 7.55
N MET A 259 18.26 -14.89 7.55
CA MET A 259 17.88 -16.05 6.72
C MET A 259 17.94 -15.75 5.22
N GLU A 260 17.45 -14.60 4.77
CA GLU A 260 17.51 -14.20 3.35
C GLU A 260 18.95 -14.00 2.87
N MET A 261 19.81 -13.38 3.70
CA MET A 261 21.24 -13.29 3.41
C MET A 261 21.88 -14.67 3.32
N ALA A 262 21.57 -15.59 4.25
CA ALA A 262 22.09 -16.95 4.22
C ALA A 262 21.63 -17.72 2.97
N GLN A 263 20.37 -17.56 2.54
CA GLN A 263 19.86 -18.15 1.29
C GLN A 263 20.55 -17.58 0.06
N THR A 264 20.77 -16.26 0.03
CA THR A 264 21.46 -15.60 -1.08
C THR A 264 22.91 -16.04 -1.18
N GLN A 265 23.60 -16.16 -0.03
CA GLN A 265 24.96 -16.71 0.04
C GLN A 265 25.01 -18.17 -0.39
N ALA A 266 24.07 -19.01 0.05
CA ALA A 266 24.00 -20.40 -0.38
C ALA A 266 23.76 -20.53 -1.89
N LEU A 267 22.90 -19.69 -2.47
CA LEU A 267 22.66 -19.67 -3.91
C LEU A 267 23.91 -19.22 -4.69
N ALA A 268 24.58 -18.18 -4.23
CA ALA A 268 25.84 -17.70 -4.80
C ALA A 268 26.93 -18.78 -4.73
N ASP A 269 27.02 -19.51 -3.61
CA ASP A 269 27.95 -20.63 -3.45
C ASP A 269 27.64 -21.79 -4.39
N VAL A 270 26.37 -22.13 -4.60
CA VAL A 270 25.96 -23.16 -5.57
C VAL A 270 26.32 -22.73 -6.99
N ILE A 271 26.08 -21.47 -7.36
CA ILE A 271 26.46 -20.93 -8.67
C ILE A 271 27.98 -20.95 -8.85
N ASN A 272 28.74 -20.53 -7.83
CA ASN A 272 30.21 -20.54 -7.87
C ASN A 272 30.78 -21.97 -7.95
N ARG A 273 30.20 -22.93 -7.22
CA ARG A 273 30.58 -24.35 -7.31
C ARG A 273 30.19 -24.95 -8.66
N GLY A 274 29.03 -24.58 -9.20
CA GLY A 274 28.60 -24.98 -10.54
C GLY A 274 29.55 -24.46 -11.62
N ALA A 275 29.89 -23.17 -11.57
CA ALA A 275 30.83 -22.54 -12.50
C ALA A 275 32.23 -23.17 -12.41
N ALA A 276 32.72 -23.47 -11.21
CA ALA A 276 33.99 -24.17 -11.01
C ALA A 276 33.97 -25.61 -11.56
N SER A 277 32.83 -26.31 -11.47
CA SER A 277 32.65 -27.65 -12.02
C SER A 277 32.64 -27.65 -13.55
N PHE A 278 32.03 -26.63 -14.19
CA PHE A 278 32.10 -26.44 -15.64
C PHE A 278 33.51 -26.08 -16.12
N ALA A 279 34.24 -25.25 -15.38
CA ALA A 279 35.64 -24.92 -15.71
C ALA A 279 36.57 -26.14 -15.58
N ALA A 280 36.35 -27.02 -14.60
CA ALA A 280 37.10 -28.26 -14.43
C ALA A 280 36.81 -29.30 -15.54
N LEU A 281 35.56 -29.39 -16.01
CA LEU A 281 35.18 -30.22 -17.16
C LEU A 281 35.79 -29.70 -18.48
N ALA A 282 35.87 -28.37 -18.65
CA ALA A 282 36.52 -27.76 -19.81
C ALA A 282 38.05 -27.97 -19.85
N HIS A 283 38.70 -28.16 -18.70
CA HIS A 283 40.15 -28.39 -18.63
C HIS A 283 40.60 -29.86 -18.84
N HIS A 284 39.67 -30.83 -18.82
CA HIS A 284 39.98 -32.25 -19.02
C HIS A 284 39.30 -32.89 -20.25
N GLY A 285 38.54 -32.13 -21.04
CA GLY A 285 37.93 -32.59 -22.28
C GLY A 285 38.93 -32.65 -23.45
N ARG A 286 39.60 -33.79 -23.63
CA ARG A 286 40.31 -34.10 -24.89
C ARG A 286 39.25 -34.31 -25.99
N VAL A 287 39.07 -33.33 -26.86
CA VAL A 287 38.26 -33.49 -28.09
C VAL A 287 39.07 -34.34 -29.07
N VAL A 288 38.63 -35.58 -29.27
CA VAL A 288 39.10 -36.43 -30.38
C VAL A 288 38.16 -36.20 -31.55
N TYR A 289 38.67 -35.57 -32.62
CA TYR A 289 37.97 -35.52 -33.89
C TYR A 289 38.07 -36.91 -34.55
N TYR A 290 36.94 -37.48 -34.92
CA TYR A 290 36.90 -38.56 -35.91
C TYR A 290 36.34 -37.95 -37.19
N ASP A 291 37.20 -37.82 -38.20
CA ASP A 291 36.78 -37.60 -39.58
C ASP A 291 36.17 -38.89 -40.12
N TYR A 292 34.95 -38.79 -40.64
CA TYR A 292 34.39 -39.67 -41.67
C TYR A 292 33.65 -38.80 -42.69
#